data_AF-A0A7Z9KYT9-F1
#
_entry.id   AF-A0A7Z9KYT9-F1
#
_cell.length_a   1.000
_cell.length_b   1.000
_cell.length_c   1.000
_cell.angle_alpha   90.00
_cell.angle_beta   90.00
_cell.angle_gamma   90.00
#
_symmetry.space_group_name_H-M   'P 1'
#
loop_
_entity.id
_entity.type
_entity.pdbx_description
1 polymer ?
#
loop_
_entity_poly.entity_id
_entity_poly.type
_entity_poly.pdbx_seq_one_letter_code
_entity_poly.pdbx_strand_id
1 'polypeptide(L)'
;MSDLSKRFQLVFIVSLLCTVACNKKATPGEAATPTQSAAKVEKKVQKAAPKAPVPAEECTIKSPLKAGVPGSPGNLIASKINPNGDSELSDLMRKMLADMRVVRNGVMNGQTDSKIPISHERMVCTWPTDESTRNPLYAAMANKYMGTVRDFNKAGNADLKRFNAVIDSCAACHEQSCRGPLVVINPLKLSP
;
A
#
# COMPACT_ATOMS: atom_id res chain seq x y z
N MET A 1 62.74 -4.71 -7.38
CA MET A 1 63.49 -5.93 -7.76
C MET A 1 62.59 -7.08 -7.33
N SER A 2 61.82 -7.80 -8.15
CA SER A 2 61.95 -8.27 -9.54
C SER A 2 60.52 -8.65 -9.99
N ASP A 3 59.91 -8.04 -11.01
CA ASP A 3 59.98 -8.31 -12.45
C ASP A 3 59.52 -9.70 -12.95
N LEU A 4 58.52 -9.63 -13.84
CA LEU A 4 58.40 -10.36 -15.12
C LEU A 4 57.58 -11.67 -15.25
N SER A 5 56.76 -11.64 -16.33
CA SER A 5 56.16 -12.74 -17.12
C SER A 5 54.85 -13.37 -16.63
N LYS A 6 53.82 -13.66 -17.45
CA LYS A 6 53.60 -13.56 -18.91
C LYS A 6 52.11 -13.85 -19.20
N ARG A 7 51.51 -13.01 -20.06
CA ARG A 7 50.68 -13.32 -21.25
C ARG A 7 49.76 -14.55 -21.21
N PHE A 8 48.47 -14.38 -21.53
CA PHE A 8 47.78 -15.18 -22.56
C PHE A 8 46.45 -14.54 -23.03
N GLN A 9 46.35 -14.30 -24.34
CA GLN A 9 45.16 -14.25 -25.25
C GLN A 9 43.90 -13.51 -24.78
N LEU A 10 43.49 -12.35 -25.32
CA LEU A 10 43.13 -12.01 -26.71
C LEU A 10 42.31 -13.08 -27.45
N VAL A 11 40.99 -13.05 -27.28
CA VAL A 11 40.02 -13.62 -28.22
C VAL A 11 39.05 -12.53 -28.62
N PHE A 12 39.25 -12.02 -29.84
CA PHE A 12 38.26 -11.31 -30.63
C PHE A 12 37.15 -12.30 -31.01
N ILE A 13 35.88 -11.98 -30.68
CA ILE A 13 34.75 -12.46 -31.49
C ILE A 13 33.88 -11.25 -31.84
N VAL A 14 33.84 -11.03 -33.14
CA VAL A 14 33.15 -10.02 -33.92
C VAL A 14 31.72 -10.50 -34.21
N SER A 15 30.80 -9.54 -34.26
CA SER A 15 29.49 -9.56 -34.95
C SER A 15 28.42 -10.54 -34.48
N LEU A 16 27.23 -10.00 -34.14
CA LEU A 16 26.17 -9.83 -35.14
C LEU A 16 25.09 -8.86 -34.63
N LEU A 17 24.96 -7.71 -35.29
CA LEU A 17 23.79 -6.84 -35.19
C LEU A 17 22.60 -7.51 -35.90
N CYS A 18 21.49 -7.66 -35.20
CA CYS A 18 20.17 -7.82 -35.83
C CYS A 18 19.32 -6.59 -35.49
N THR A 19 19.42 -5.55 -36.31
CA THR A 19 18.47 -4.45 -36.37
C THR A 19 17.27 -4.89 -37.21
N VAL A 20 16.12 -5.13 -36.58
CA VAL A 20 14.83 -5.21 -37.29
C VAL A 20 14.17 -3.84 -37.21
N ALA A 21 14.28 -3.09 -38.30
CA ALA A 21 13.53 -1.88 -38.55
C ALA A 21 12.36 -2.23 -39.49
N CYS A 22 11.13 -2.15 -38.99
CA CYS A 22 9.94 -2.08 -39.83
C CYS A 22 9.33 -0.69 -39.66
N ASN A 23 9.29 0.08 -40.75
CA ASN A 23 8.69 1.41 -40.77
C ASN A 23 7.69 1.52 -41.92
N LYS A 24 6.58 2.21 -41.62
CA LYS A 24 5.60 2.89 -42.50
C LYS A 24 4.68 2.06 -43.39
N LYS A 25 3.37 2.30 -43.21
CA LYS A 25 2.63 3.17 -44.14
C LYS A 25 1.37 3.74 -43.47
N ALA A 26 1.31 5.07 -43.44
CA ALA A 26 0.08 5.85 -43.31
C ALA A 26 -0.34 6.28 -44.72
N THR A 27 -1.64 6.37 -44.97
CA THR A 27 -2.24 6.99 -46.15
C THR A 27 -3.45 7.86 -45.76
N PRO A 28 -3.79 8.87 -46.58
CA PRO A 28 -4.41 10.11 -46.13
C PRO A 28 -5.88 10.27 -46.57
N GLY A 29 -6.54 11.27 -45.97
CA GLY A 29 -7.53 12.12 -46.64
C GLY A 29 -8.99 11.70 -46.52
N GLU A 30 -9.79 12.52 -45.82
CA GLU A 30 -10.91 13.27 -46.42
C GLU A 30 -11.42 14.29 -45.38
N ALA A 31 -11.49 15.57 -45.77
CA ALA A 31 -12.08 16.65 -45.00
C ALA A 31 -13.31 17.16 -45.74
N ALA A 32 -14.44 17.34 -45.04
CA ALA A 32 -15.51 18.25 -45.44
C ALA A 32 -16.43 18.60 -44.25
N THR A 33 -16.38 19.87 -43.83
CA THR A 33 -17.35 20.63 -42.99
C THR A 33 -18.53 21.13 -43.87
N PRO A 34 -19.52 21.96 -43.43
CA PRO A 34 -20.06 22.31 -42.10
C PRO A 34 -21.61 22.33 -42.03
N THR A 35 -22.19 22.52 -40.83
CA THR A 35 -23.15 23.61 -40.48
C THR A 35 -24.16 23.22 -39.37
N GLN A 36 -23.97 23.88 -38.21
CA GLN A 36 -24.93 24.49 -37.28
C GLN A 36 -26.26 23.76 -36.94
N SER A 37 -26.50 23.56 -35.64
CA SER A 37 -27.37 24.48 -34.89
C SER A 37 -27.40 24.12 -33.40
N ALA A 38 -27.44 25.17 -32.58
CA ALA A 38 -27.36 25.17 -31.14
C ALA A 38 -28.66 24.71 -30.47
N ALA A 39 -28.55 23.90 -29.41
CA ALA A 39 -29.48 23.90 -28.28
C ALA A 39 -28.88 23.17 -27.07
N LYS A 40 -28.30 23.96 -26.15
CA LYS A 40 -28.60 23.93 -24.72
C LYS A 40 -28.77 22.54 -24.06
N VAL A 41 -27.72 22.04 -23.40
CA VAL A 41 -27.81 21.50 -22.02
C VAL A 41 -26.41 21.60 -21.38
N GLU A 42 -26.13 22.69 -20.67
CA GLU A 42 -25.11 22.69 -19.62
C GLU A 42 -25.61 21.81 -18.47
N LYS A 43 -25.26 20.52 -18.48
CA LYS A 43 -25.39 19.69 -17.29
C LYS A 43 -24.07 19.73 -16.54
N LYS A 44 -24.04 20.64 -15.56
CA LYS A 44 -23.07 20.78 -14.47
C LYS A 44 -22.56 19.39 -14.02
N VAL A 45 -21.39 18.99 -14.51
CA VAL A 45 -20.65 17.83 -13.99
C VAL A 45 -20.10 18.26 -12.64
N GLN A 46 -20.90 18.07 -11.59
CA GLN A 46 -20.38 18.08 -10.23
C GLN A 46 -19.48 16.86 -10.11
N LYS A 47 -18.18 17.12 -10.21
CA LYS A 47 -17.11 16.30 -9.68
C LYS A 47 -17.48 15.96 -8.23
N ALA A 48 -18.02 14.77 -8.01
CA ALA A 48 -18.14 14.21 -6.68
C ALA A 48 -16.71 13.99 -6.18
N ALA A 49 -16.25 14.92 -5.34
CA ALA A 49 -15.11 14.69 -4.50
C ALA A 49 -15.32 13.36 -3.75
N PRO A 50 -14.25 12.56 -3.52
CA PRO A 50 -14.38 11.39 -2.67
C PRO A 50 -15.00 11.84 -1.34
N LYS A 51 -16.15 11.24 -1.00
CA LYS A 51 -16.79 11.45 0.29
C LYS A 51 -15.73 11.24 1.37
N ALA A 52 -15.65 12.19 2.29
CA ALA A 52 -14.73 12.15 3.41
C ALA A 52 -14.83 10.78 4.12
N PRO A 53 -13.71 10.24 4.63
CA PRO A 53 -13.74 9.07 5.49
C PRO A 53 -14.69 9.32 6.67
N VAL A 54 -15.41 8.29 7.08
CA VAL A 54 -16.25 8.28 8.29
C VAL A 54 -15.48 8.96 9.44
N PRO A 55 -16.07 9.92 10.18
CA PRO A 55 -15.38 10.60 11.26
C PRO A 55 -14.79 9.60 12.25
N ALA A 56 -13.53 9.82 12.63
CA ALA A 56 -12.79 8.98 13.58
C ALA A 56 -13.46 8.89 14.98
N GLU A 57 -14.47 9.70 15.26
CA GLU A 57 -15.20 9.77 16.53
C GLU A 57 -16.05 8.53 16.85
N GLU A 58 -16.31 7.64 15.88
CA GLU A 58 -17.09 6.41 16.10
C GLU A 58 -16.24 5.14 16.24
N CYS A 59 -14.93 5.19 15.97
CA CYS A 59 -14.06 4.01 15.93
C CYS A 59 -13.05 4.02 17.09
N THR A 60 -13.47 3.51 18.24
CA THR A 60 -12.63 3.32 19.42
C THR A 60 -12.61 1.85 19.82
N ILE A 61 -11.69 1.46 20.71
CA ILE A 61 -11.68 0.11 21.28
C ILE A 61 -12.99 -0.22 22.04
N LYS A 62 -13.70 0.80 22.52
CA LYS A 62 -14.99 0.67 23.21
C LYS A 62 -16.18 0.61 22.25
N SER A 63 -15.97 0.89 20.97
CA SER A 63 -17.05 0.88 20.00
C SER A 63 -17.63 -0.54 19.89
N PRO A 64 -18.97 -0.67 19.89
CA PRO A 64 -19.62 -1.97 19.72
C PRO A 64 -19.32 -2.52 18.33
N LEU A 65 -19.05 -3.82 18.25
CA LEU A 65 -18.85 -4.49 16.97
C LEU A 65 -20.20 -4.85 16.35
N LYS A 66 -20.38 -4.53 15.07
CA LYS A 66 -21.64 -4.76 14.37
C LYS A 66 -21.73 -6.20 13.91
N ALA A 67 -22.67 -6.98 14.44
CA ALA A 67 -22.89 -8.36 14.00
C ALA A 67 -23.34 -8.45 12.54
N GLY A 68 -23.07 -9.58 11.88
CA GLY A 68 -23.55 -9.88 10.53
C GLY A 68 -22.81 -9.14 9.39
N VAL A 69 -21.74 -8.41 9.69
CA VAL A 69 -20.87 -7.81 8.67
C VAL A 69 -19.85 -8.83 8.16
N PRO A 70 -19.30 -8.66 6.93
CA PRO A 70 -18.21 -9.50 6.46
C PRO A 70 -17.03 -9.51 7.45
N GLY A 71 -16.61 -10.71 7.83
CA GLY A 71 -15.52 -10.93 8.78
C GLY A 71 -15.96 -10.95 10.25
N SER A 72 -17.26 -10.85 10.54
CA SER A 72 -17.82 -11.08 11.87
C SER A 72 -18.03 -12.58 12.17
N PRO A 73 -18.25 -12.99 13.43
CA PRO A 73 -18.56 -14.37 13.78
C PRO A 73 -19.72 -14.93 12.94
N GLY A 74 -19.52 -16.13 12.37
CA GLY A 74 -20.47 -16.76 11.45
C GLY A 74 -20.53 -16.17 10.04
N ASN A 75 -19.77 -15.11 9.73
CA ASN A 75 -19.78 -14.39 8.45
C ASN A 75 -18.35 -14.12 7.93
N LEU A 76 -17.44 -15.09 8.09
CA LEU A 76 -16.03 -14.92 7.73
C LEU A 76 -15.84 -14.64 6.23
N ILE A 77 -14.83 -13.84 5.90
CA ILE A 77 -14.49 -13.49 4.52
C ILE A 77 -13.77 -14.67 3.88
N ALA A 78 -14.23 -15.13 2.72
CA ALA A 78 -13.54 -16.19 1.98
C ALA A 78 -12.12 -15.75 1.60
N SER A 79 -11.13 -16.60 1.87
CA SER A 79 -9.72 -16.26 1.72
C SER A 79 -8.97 -17.30 0.91
N LYS A 80 -8.06 -16.84 0.06
CA LYS A 80 -7.13 -17.71 -0.68
C LYS A 80 -5.98 -18.20 0.18
N ILE A 81 -5.67 -17.51 1.27
CA ILE A 81 -4.50 -17.76 2.12
C ILE A 81 -4.93 -18.53 3.38
N ASN A 82 -6.11 -18.21 3.91
CA ASN A 82 -6.65 -18.83 5.10
C ASN A 82 -7.88 -19.69 4.75
N PRO A 83 -7.77 -21.02 4.70
CA PRO A 83 -8.89 -21.88 4.32
C PRO A 83 -10.07 -21.81 5.29
N ASN A 84 -9.85 -21.33 6.53
CA ASN A 84 -10.91 -21.14 7.52
C ASN A 84 -11.68 -19.82 7.36
N GLY A 85 -11.27 -18.97 6.42
CA GLY A 85 -11.83 -17.64 6.24
C GLY A 85 -11.26 -16.59 7.20
N ASP A 86 -11.39 -15.34 6.81
CA ASP A 86 -10.76 -14.19 7.46
C ASP A 86 -11.77 -13.40 8.30
N SER A 87 -11.35 -13.01 9.51
CA SER A 87 -12.02 -11.96 10.28
C SER A 87 -11.81 -10.61 9.64
N GLU A 88 -12.67 -9.65 9.95
CA GLU A 88 -12.60 -8.29 9.40
C GLU A 88 -11.23 -7.63 9.70
N LEU A 89 -10.72 -7.81 10.93
CA LEU A 89 -9.41 -7.31 11.33
C LEU A 89 -8.29 -8.00 10.54
N SER A 90 -8.38 -9.32 10.34
CA SER A 90 -7.32 -10.05 9.63
C SER A 90 -7.24 -9.65 8.14
N ASP A 91 -8.38 -9.39 7.50
CA ASP A 91 -8.46 -8.83 6.16
C ASP A 91 -7.86 -7.41 6.13
N LEU A 92 -8.25 -6.56 7.08
CA LEU A 92 -7.69 -5.21 7.23
C LEU A 92 -6.17 -5.24 7.39
N MET A 93 -5.61 -6.12 8.22
CA MET A 93 -4.16 -6.23 8.43
C MET A 93 -3.41 -6.62 7.15
N ARG A 94 -3.99 -7.48 6.31
CA ARG A 94 -3.43 -7.80 4.98
C ARG A 94 -3.49 -6.60 4.04
N LYS A 95 -4.59 -5.85 4.07
CA LYS A 95 -4.68 -4.61 3.31
C LYS A 95 -3.65 -3.57 3.78
N MET A 96 -3.48 -3.40 5.08
CA MET A 96 -2.46 -2.53 5.66
C MET A 96 -1.06 -2.92 5.20
N LEU A 97 -0.73 -4.21 5.18
CA LEU A 97 0.55 -4.70 4.65
C LEU A 97 0.74 -4.34 3.16
N ALA A 98 -0.30 -4.50 2.34
CA ALA A 98 -0.26 -4.12 0.93
C ALA A 98 -0.06 -2.61 0.76
N ASP A 99 -0.78 -1.80 1.53
CA ASP A 99 -0.64 -0.34 1.54
C ASP A 99 0.78 0.05 1.96
N MET A 100 1.38 -0.61 2.96
CA MET A 100 2.77 -0.35 3.37
C MET A 100 3.81 -0.72 2.30
N ARG A 101 3.55 -1.73 1.44
CA ARG A 101 4.43 -2.05 0.30
C ARG A 101 4.41 -0.93 -0.75
N VAL A 102 3.24 -0.35 -1.02
CA VAL A 102 3.10 0.79 -1.93
C VAL A 102 3.85 2.00 -1.36
N VAL A 103 3.61 2.33 -0.10
CA VAL A 103 4.29 3.46 0.57
C VAL A 103 5.80 3.25 0.60
N ARG A 104 6.28 2.04 0.90
CA ARG A 104 7.71 1.70 0.87
C ARG A 104 8.34 2.05 -0.48
N ASN A 105 7.70 1.64 -1.58
CA ASN A 105 8.22 1.92 -2.92
C ASN A 105 8.24 3.43 -3.20
N GLY A 106 7.24 4.17 -2.72
CA GLY A 106 7.23 5.62 -2.86
C GLY A 106 8.35 6.31 -2.08
N VAL A 107 8.59 5.89 -0.84
CA VAL A 107 9.72 6.38 -0.03
C VAL A 107 11.05 6.11 -0.74
N MET A 108 11.25 4.90 -1.26
CA MET A 108 12.47 4.53 -2.00
C MET A 108 12.68 5.34 -3.28
N ASN A 109 11.58 5.75 -3.93
CA ASN A 109 11.61 6.55 -5.14
C ASN A 109 11.62 8.06 -4.88
N GLY A 110 11.72 8.49 -3.61
CA GLY A 110 11.69 9.90 -3.23
C GLY A 110 10.37 10.60 -3.51
N GLN A 111 9.27 9.86 -3.65
CA GLN A 111 7.93 10.43 -3.81
C GLN A 111 7.56 11.20 -2.53
N THR A 112 6.97 12.39 -2.69
CA THR A 112 6.64 13.32 -1.58
C THR A 112 5.13 13.36 -1.25
N ASP A 113 4.31 12.59 -1.98
CA ASP A 113 2.85 12.49 -1.87
C ASP A 113 2.32 11.12 -1.39
N SER A 114 3.17 10.08 -1.27
CA SER A 114 2.83 8.77 -0.66
C SER A 114 2.25 8.86 0.77
N LYS A 115 0.93 8.71 0.95
CA LYS A 115 0.32 8.72 2.29
C LYS A 115 -0.08 7.32 2.73
N ILE A 116 0.07 7.05 4.03
CA ILE A 116 -0.53 5.87 4.65
C ILE A 116 -2.05 6.13 4.79
N PRO A 117 -2.92 5.23 4.33
CA PRO A 117 -4.37 5.43 4.36
C PRO A 117 -4.95 5.57 5.77
N ILE A 118 -5.91 6.49 5.92
CA ILE A 118 -6.66 6.69 7.17
C ILE A 118 -7.49 5.46 7.56
N SER A 119 -7.81 4.57 6.61
CA SER A 119 -8.56 3.34 6.87
C SER A 119 -7.87 2.41 7.87
N HIS A 120 -6.57 2.59 8.13
CA HIS A 120 -5.85 1.83 9.15
C HIS A 120 -6.42 2.08 10.55
N GLU A 121 -7.01 3.25 10.83
CA GLU A 121 -7.62 3.57 12.12
C GLU A 121 -8.77 2.61 12.48
N ARG A 122 -9.38 1.96 11.48
CA ARG A 122 -10.46 0.98 11.68
C ARG A 122 -10.02 -0.25 12.49
N MET A 123 -8.72 -0.50 12.65
CA MET A 123 -8.22 -1.69 13.38
C MET A 123 -8.75 -1.81 14.82
N VAL A 124 -9.18 -0.72 15.46
CA VAL A 124 -9.70 -0.74 16.84
C VAL A 124 -11.21 -1.03 16.93
N CYS A 125 -11.93 -0.97 15.82
CA CYS A 125 -13.38 -1.16 15.76
C CYS A 125 -13.83 -2.20 14.70
N THR A 126 -12.92 -3.07 14.27
CA THR A 126 -13.20 -4.19 13.36
C THR A 126 -13.21 -5.51 14.12
N TRP A 127 -13.95 -6.50 13.62
CA TRP A 127 -14.01 -7.82 14.25
C TRP A 127 -12.66 -8.54 14.22
N PRO A 128 -12.05 -8.85 15.39
CA PRO A 128 -10.87 -9.70 15.45
C PRO A 128 -11.27 -11.17 15.24
N THR A 129 -10.27 -12.02 14.97
CA THR A 129 -10.48 -13.48 14.96
C THR A 129 -10.81 -13.99 16.37
N ASP A 130 -10.20 -13.40 17.39
CA ASP A 130 -10.49 -13.63 18.81
C ASP A 130 -10.82 -12.29 19.47
N GLU A 131 -12.01 -12.17 20.06
CA GLU A 131 -12.48 -10.98 20.77
C GLU A 131 -11.56 -10.56 21.92
N SER A 132 -10.85 -11.50 22.55
CA SER A 132 -9.88 -11.23 23.63
C SER A 132 -8.71 -10.33 23.17
N THR A 133 -8.49 -10.25 21.86
CA THR A 133 -7.53 -9.32 21.24
C THR A 133 -7.86 -7.87 21.56
N ARG A 134 -9.13 -7.51 21.74
CA ARG A 134 -9.57 -6.13 22.02
C ARG A 134 -9.39 -5.75 23.49
N ASN A 135 -8.15 -5.86 23.96
CA ASN A 135 -7.75 -5.55 25.33
C ASN A 135 -7.00 -4.19 25.41
N PRO A 136 -6.70 -3.68 26.62
CA PRO A 136 -6.00 -2.40 26.79
C PRO A 136 -4.61 -2.35 26.15
N LEU A 137 -3.88 -3.47 26.11
CA LEU A 137 -2.56 -3.53 25.48
C LEU A 137 -2.68 -3.32 23.96
N TYR A 138 -3.61 -4.01 23.31
CA TYR A 138 -3.89 -3.81 21.89
C TYR A 138 -4.27 -2.36 21.58
N ALA A 139 -5.14 -1.76 22.39
CA ALA A 139 -5.53 -0.36 22.22
C ALA A 139 -4.35 0.60 22.31
N ALA A 140 -3.46 0.41 23.29
CA ALA A 140 -2.25 1.22 23.44
C ALA A 140 -1.32 1.08 22.23
N MET A 141 -1.11 -0.14 21.74
CA MET A 141 -0.25 -0.41 20.58
C MET A 141 -0.84 0.16 19.29
N ALA A 142 -2.15 0.01 19.06
CA ALA A 142 -2.85 0.61 17.94
C ALA A 142 -2.74 2.15 17.97
N ASN A 143 -2.89 2.78 19.14
CA ASN A 143 -2.72 4.23 19.28
C ASN A 143 -1.28 4.68 18.99
N LYS A 144 -0.27 3.92 19.44
CA LYS A 144 1.14 4.17 19.10
C LYS A 144 1.36 4.08 17.60
N TYR A 145 0.81 3.06 16.94
CA TYR A 145 0.84 2.91 15.50
C TYR A 145 0.24 4.12 14.78
N MET A 146 -0.98 4.53 15.14
CA MET A 146 -1.64 5.69 14.54
C MET A 146 -0.85 6.99 14.76
N GLY A 147 -0.19 7.13 15.92
CA GLY A 147 0.75 8.22 16.17
C GLY A 147 1.88 8.26 15.14
N THR A 148 2.57 7.14 14.93
CA THR A 148 3.65 7.06 13.93
C THR A 148 3.17 7.32 12.50
N VAL A 149 1.95 6.87 12.16
CA VAL A 149 1.32 7.14 10.86
C VAL A 149 1.05 8.63 10.68
N ARG A 150 0.51 9.31 11.69
CA ARG A 150 0.26 10.76 11.64
C ARG A 150 1.57 11.53 11.46
N ASP A 151 2.63 11.14 12.17
CA ASP A 151 3.93 11.79 12.07
C ASP A 151 4.56 11.61 10.68
N PHE A 152 4.48 10.40 10.11
CA PHE A 152 4.90 10.14 8.73
C PHE A 152 4.10 10.97 7.72
N ASN A 153 2.76 10.96 7.84
CA ASN A 153 1.89 11.67 6.92
C ASN A 153 2.05 13.20 7.01
N LYS A 154 2.46 13.76 8.17
CA LYS A 154 2.71 15.20 8.34
C LYS A 154 4.05 15.66 7.75
N ALA A 155 5.10 14.87 7.89
CA ALA A 155 6.47 15.30 7.56
C ALA A 155 6.78 15.38 6.06
N GLY A 156 5.93 14.78 5.22
CA GLY A 156 6.34 14.40 3.87
C GLY A 156 6.99 13.01 3.91
N ASN A 157 6.76 12.23 2.88
CA ASN A 157 6.87 10.76 2.87
C ASN A 157 8.10 10.23 2.12
N ALA A 158 9.07 11.10 1.83
CA ALA A 158 10.44 10.71 1.49
C ALA A 158 11.30 10.46 2.76
N ASP A 159 10.71 10.53 3.96
CA ASP A 159 11.41 10.33 5.22
C ASP A 159 11.49 8.85 5.61
N LEU A 160 12.65 8.26 5.30
CA LEU A 160 13.00 6.88 5.65
C LEU A 160 12.91 6.59 7.15
N LYS A 161 13.35 7.52 8.01
CA LYS A 161 13.35 7.34 9.47
C LYS A 161 11.92 7.24 9.98
N ARG A 162 11.02 8.11 9.50
CA ARG A 162 9.60 8.09 9.88
C ARG A 162 8.88 6.88 9.29
N PHE A 163 9.20 6.47 8.08
CA PHE A 163 8.69 5.22 7.52
C PHE A 163 9.08 4.01 8.39
N ASN A 164 10.36 3.89 8.74
CA ASN A 164 10.83 2.81 9.61
C ASN A 164 10.18 2.85 11.00
N ALA A 165 9.89 4.04 11.55
CA ALA A 165 9.17 4.16 12.81
C ALA A 165 7.73 3.59 12.74
N VAL A 166 7.07 3.66 11.57
CA VAL A 166 5.80 2.98 11.34
C VAL A 166 5.98 1.46 11.28
N ILE A 167 7.02 0.97 10.59
CA ILE A 167 7.29 -0.48 10.55
C ILE A 167 7.63 -1.02 11.95
N ASP A 168 8.35 -0.25 12.77
CA ASP A 168 8.65 -0.59 14.15
C ASP A 168 7.40 -0.67 15.04
N SER A 169 6.41 0.21 14.83
CA SER A 169 5.16 0.13 15.57
C SER A 169 4.31 -1.08 15.16
N CYS A 170 4.35 -1.49 13.88
CA CYS A 170 3.78 -2.77 13.45
C CYS A 170 4.46 -3.94 14.16
N ALA A 171 5.79 -4.02 14.10
CA ALA A 171 6.56 -5.13 14.67
C ALA A 171 6.32 -5.26 16.18
N ALA A 172 6.39 -4.15 16.92
CA ALA A 172 6.18 -4.16 18.37
C ALA A 172 4.78 -4.68 18.76
N CYS A 173 3.72 -4.35 17.99
CA CYS A 173 2.38 -4.89 18.25
C CYS A 173 2.32 -6.41 18.03
N HIS A 174 2.95 -6.87 16.94
CA HIS A 174 2.98 -8.28 16.56
C HIS A 174 3.88 -9.14 17.46
N GLU A 175 4.89 -8.57 18.11
CA GLU A 175 5.67 -9.25 19.14
C GLU A 175 4.82 -9.60 20.39
N GLN A 176 3.85 -8.76 20.72
CA GLN A 176 3.01 -8.92 21.91
C GLN A 176 1.73 -9.73 21.65
N SER A 177 1.16 -9.63 20.44
CA SER A 177 -0.17 -10.19 20.17
C SER A 177 -0.12 -11.42 19.26
N CYS A 178 0.52 -11.31 18.09
CA CYS A 178 0.50 -12.33 17.05
C CYS A 178 1.82 -12.30 16.28
N ARG A 179 2.74 -13.23 16.56
CA ARG A 179 4.12 -13.19 16.01
C ARG A 179 4.24 -13.60 14.54
N GLY A 180 3.25 -14.29 13.99
CA GLY A 180 3.28 -14.82 12.61
C GLY A 180 3.61 -13.77 11.54
N PRO A 181 2.95 -12.60 11.52
CA PRO A 181 3.22 -11.55 10.52
C PRO A 181 4.61 -10.91 10.56
N LEU A 182 5.43 -11.13 11.61
CA LEU A 182 6.76 -10.52 11.70
C LEU A 182 7.67 -10.88 10.51
N VAL A 183 7.49 -12.07 9.94
CA VAL A 183 8.27 -12.54 8.77
C VAL A 183 8.03 -11.70 7.51
N VAL A 184 6.89 -11.03 7.40
CA VAL A 184 6.57 -10.14 6.27
C VAL A 184 6.66 -8.65 6.62
N ILE A 185 6.59 -8.31 7.91
CA ILE A 185 6.72 -6.93 8.40
C ILE A 185 8.19 -6.49 8.43
N ASN A 186 9.07 -7.30 9.04
CA ASN A 186 10.47 -6.92 9.24
C ASN A 186 11.22 -6.59 7.93
N PRO A 187 11.02 -7.34 6.81
CA PRO A 187 11.66 -7.02 5.54
C PRO A 187 11.22 -5.70 4.90
N LEU A 188 10.15 -5.05 5.38
CA LEU A 188 9.73 -3.76 4.86
C LEU A 188 10.68 -2.63 5.25
N LYS A 189 11.45 -2.77 6.34
CA LYS A 189 12.41 -1.74 6.76
C LYS A 189 13.35 -1.35 5.62
N LEU A 190 13.64 -0.06 5.56
CA LEU A 190 14.58 0.52 4.62
C LEU A 190 15.91 0.77 5.35
N SER A 191 17.03 0.45 4.69
CA SER A 191 18.35 0.77 5.22
C SER A 191 18.62 2.27 5.05
N PRO A 192 19.12 2.98 6.08
CA PRO A 192 19.46 4.40 5.98
C PRO A 192 20.49 4.70 4.90
#